data_AF-A0A9R1NR43-F1
#
_entry.id   AF-A0A9R1NR43-F1
#
_cell.length_a   1.000
_cell.length_b   1.000
_cell.length_c   1.000
_cell.angle_alpha   90.00
_cell.angle_beta   90.00
_cell.angle_gamma   90.00
#
_symmetry.space_group_name_H-M   'P 1'
#
loop_
_entity.id
_entity.type
_entity.pdbx_description
1 polymer ?
#
loop_
_entity_poly.entity_id
_entity_poly.type
_entity_poly.pdbx_seq_one_letter_code
_entity_poly.pdbx_strand_id
1 'polypeptide(L)'
;MNILSPDSIMFSTCTRAGGGVLHIHGNVNDSDEARWLDNVVESISSIATAHGLSWKVSLEHVERVKWYGPHIRHVVADVRCGSN
;
A
#
# COMPACT_ATOMS: atom_id res chain seq x y z
N MET A 1 -4.33 1.01 -11.78
CA MET A 1 -4.99 0.14 -10.77
C MET A 1 -5.19 1.04 -9.56
N ASN A 2 -6.41 1.51 -9.32
CA ASN A 2 -6.70 2.40 -8.18
C ASN A 2 -6.59 1.56 -6.91
N ILE A 3 -5.98 2.08 -5.83
CA ILE A 3 -6.03 1.45 -4.50
C ILE A 3 -7.48 1.20 -4.04
N LEU A 4 -8.46 1.86 -4.67
CA LEU A 4 -9.90 1.67 -4.46
C LEU A 4 -10.51 0.52 -5.29
N SER A 5 -9.73 -0.26 -6.06
CA SER A 5 -10.24 -1.46 -6.72
C SER A 5 -10.57 -2.55 -5.68
N PRO A 6 -11.66 -3.32 -5.86
CA PRO A 6 -12.18 -4.23 -4.83
C PRO A 6 -11.23 -5.36 -4.38
N ASP A 7 -10.11 -5.55 -5.08
CA ASP A 7 -9.13 -6.62 -4.79
C ASP A 7 -8.07 -6.22 -3.75
N SER A 8 -8.10 -4.98 -3.23
CA SER A 8 -7.15 -4.49 -2.21
C SER A 8 -7.89 -4.06 -0.94
N ILE A 9 -7.83 -4.89 0.10
CA ILE A 9 -8.39 -4.55 1.42
C ILE A 9 -7.35 -3.70 2.17
N MET A 10 -7.68 -2.43 2.39
CA MET A 10 -6.87 -1.49 3.15
C MET A 10 -7.29 -1.54 4.63
N PHE A 11 -6.43 -2.09 5.49
CA PHE A 11 -6.58 -1.94 6.94
C PHE A 11 -5.68 -0.78 7.39
N SER A 12 -6.30 0.37 7.66
CA SER A 12 -5.59 1.61 8.00
C SER A 12 -5.47 1.79 9.51
N THR A 13 -4.25 1.89 10.03
CA THR A 13 -4.00 2.55 11.33
C THR A 13 -3.62 4.04 11.16
N CYS A 14 -3.55 4.54 9.92
CA CYS A 14 -3.34 5.95 9.56
C CYS A 14 -4.63 6.79 9.69
N THR A 15 -5.27 6.75 10.85
CA THR A 15 -6.49 7.53 11.14
C THR A 15 -6.23 8.77 12.00
N ARG A 16 -4.96 9.04 12.35
CA ARG A 16 -4.55 10.20 13.16
C ARG A 16 -3.95 11.29 12.28
N ALA A 17 -4.14 12.55 12.70
CA ALA A 17 -3.64 13.73 11.99
C ALA A 17 -2.11 13.72 11.74
N GLY A 18 -1.34 13.01 12.59
CA GLY A 18 0.11 12.85 12.44
C GLY A 18 0.56 11.69 11.52
N GLY A 19 -0.37 10.94 10.93
CA GLY A 19 -0.07 9.76 10.14
C GLY A 19 -0.02 8.46 10.95
N GLY A 20 0.65 7.44 10.42
CA GLY A 20 0.74 6.08 10.97
C GLY A 20 1.33 5.08 9.97
N VAL A 21 0.96 3.81 10.11
CA VAL A 21 1.28 2.75 9.14
C VAL A 21 0.00 2.21 8.50
N LEU A 22 -0.01 2.12 7.17
CA LEU A 22 -1.05 1.46 6.40
C LEU A 22 -0.66 0.02 6.12
N HIS A 23 -1.55 -0.91 6.44
CA HIS A 23 -1.38 -2.34 6.17
C HIS A 23 -2.25 -2.72 4.96
N ILE A 24 -1.60 -3.00 3.84
CA ILE A 24 -2.28 -3.08 2.53
C ILE A 24 -2.13 -4.49 1.98
N HIS A 25 -3.25 -5.17 1.79
CA HIS A 25 -3.29 -6.50 1.18
C HIS A 25 -3.47 -6.39 -0.33
N GLY A 26 -2.73 -7.20 -1.09
CA GLY A 26 -2.92 -7.33 -2.53
C GLY A 26 -2.66 -8.75 -3.02
N ASN A 27 -3.49 -9.21 -3.94
CA ASN A 27 -3.23 -10.41 -4.73
C ASN A 27 -2.53 -9.98 -6.02
N VAL A 28 -1.26 -10.33 -6.15
CA VAL A 28 -0.39 -9.81 -7.21
C VAL A 28 0.17 -10.96 -8.04
N ASN A 29 0.33 -10.73 -9.33
CA ASN A 29 1.18 -11.61 -10.11
C ASN A 29 2.62 -11.52 -9.59
N ASP A 30 3.32 -12.65 -9.46
CA ASP A 30 4.68 -12.68 -8.92
C ASP A 30 5.68 -11.86 -9.76
N SER A 31 5.45 -11.74 -11.07
CA SER A 31 6.25 -10.87 -11.94
C SER A 31 5.95 -9.38 -11.79
N ASP A 32 4.79 -9.01 -11.23
CA ASP A 32 4.33 -7.62 -11.11
C ASP A 32 4.49 -7.04 -9.69
N GLU A 33 5.03 -7.81 -8.74
CA GLU A 33 5.10 -7.43 -7.32
C GLU A 33 5.79 -6.06 -7.11
N ALA A 34 6.94 -5.83 -7.74
CA ALA A 34 7.68 -4.57 -7.62
C ALA A 34 6.86 -3.37 -8.12
N ARG A 35 6.24 -3.51 -9.30
CA ARG A 35 5.39 -2.47 -9.88
C ARG A 35 4.16 -2.20 -9.01
N TRP A 36 3.59 -3.24 -8.41
CA TRP A 36 2.47 -3.08 -7.48
C TRP A 36 2.88 -2.27 -6.24
N LEU A 37 4.05 -2.53 -5.66
CA LEU A 37 4.58 -1.77 -4.53
C LEU A 37 4.81 -0.29 -4.87
N ASP A 38 5.40 0.00 -6.04
CA ASP A 38 5.61 1.37 -6.50
C ASP A 38 4.27 2.12 -6.65
N ASN A 39 3.29 1.47 -7.29
CA ASN A 39 1.95 2.03 -7.46
C ASN A 39 1.27 2.29 -6.11
N VAL A 40 1.47 1.43 -5.12
CA VAL A 40 0.90 1.59 -3.77
C VAL A 40 1.45 2.86 -3.12
N VAL A 41 2.78 3.05 -3.13
CA VAL A 41 3.43 4.23 -2.55
C VAL A 41 3.00 5.50 -3.29
N GLU A 42 3.02 5.49 -4.62
CA GLU A 42 2.64 6.63 -5.46
C GLU A 42 1.17 7.03 -5.22
N SER A 43 0.27 6.06 -5.20
CA SER A 43 -1.16 6.31 -5.00
C SER A 43 -1.44 6.92 -3.62
N ILE A 44 -0.78 6.44 -2.56
CA ILE A 44 -0.94 7.01 -1.21
C ILE A 44 -0.36 8.42 -1.13
N SER A 45 0.80 8.66 -1.75
CA SER A 45 1.39 10.00 -1.86
C SER A 45 0.47 10.96 -2.60
N SER A 46 -0.16 10.51 -3.68
CA SER A 46 -1.12 11.27 -4.46
C SER A 46 -2.38 11.60 -3.66
N ILE A 47 -2.93 10.63 -2.93
CA ILE A 47 -4.07 10.84 -2.02
C ILE A 47 -3.71 11.87 -0.95
N ALA A 48 -2.57 11.73 -0.27
CA ALA A 48 -2.13 12.69 0.75
C ALA A 48 -2.04 14.11 0.17
N THR A 49 -1.42 14.26 -1.01
CA THR A 49 -1.30 15.54 -1.71
C THR A 49 -2.66 16.13 -2.07
N ALA A 50 -3.60 15.32 -2.58
CA ALA A 50 -4.95 15.75 -2.93
C ALA A 50 -5.76 16.23 -1.72
N HIS A 51 -5.45 15.71 -0.53
CA HIS A 51 -6.04 16.15 0.75
C HIS A 51 -5.27 17.31 1.41
N GLY A 52 -4.27 17.88 0.73
CA GLY A 52 -3.46 19.00 1.26
C GLY A 52 -2.48 18.59 2.36
N LEU A 53 -2.16 17.30 2.47
CA LEU A 53 -1.24 16.76 3.46
C LEU A 53 0.17 16.64 2.88
N SER A 54 1.15 17.26 3.51
CA SER A 54 2.58 17.12 3.16
C SER A 54 3.20 15.89 3.83
N TRP A 55 2.57 14.73 3.66
CA TRP A 55 3.07 13.48 4.25
C TRP A 55 4.23 12.90 3.46
N LYS A 56 5.25 12.43 4.18
CA LYS A 56 6.25 11.52 3.62
C LYS A 56 5.65 10.12 3.60
N VAL A 57 5.64 9.51 2.42
CA VAL A 57 5.13 8.15 2.19
C VAL A 57 6.29 7.25 1.82
N SER A 58 6.44 6.13 2.51
CA SER A 58 7.52 5.18 2.26
C SER A 58 7.11 3.76 2.60
N LEU A 59 7.55 2.80 1.77
CA LEU A 59 7.42 1.38 2.04
C LEU A 59 8.32 0.99 3.22
N GLU A 60 7.74 0.38 4.25
CA GLU A 60 8.44 -0.03 5.48
C GLU A 60 8.69 -1.54 5.51
N HIS A 61 7.69 -2.34 5.15
CA HIS A 61 7.79 -3.80 5.11
C HIS A 61 6.96 -4.39 3.98
N VAL A 62 7.38 -5.55 3.48
CA VAL A 62 6.64 -6.36 2.51
C VAL A 62 6.64 -7.80 2.97
N GLU A 63 5.45 -8.31 3.27
CA GLU A 63 5.24 -9.70 3.67
C GLU A 63 4.62 -10.51 2.52
N ARG A 64 5.19 -11.68 2.24
CA ARG A 64 4.72 -12.59 1.19
C ARG A 64 3.98 -13.75 1.85
N VAL A 65 2.69 -13.54 2.11
CA VAL A 65 1.90 -14.37 3.01
C VAL A 65 1.69 -15.79 2.48
N LYS A 66 1.14 -15.92 1.27
CA LYS A 66 0.83 -17.22 0.66
C LYS A 66 0.64 -17.13 -0.85
N TRP A 67 0.75 -18.27 -1.51
CA TRP A 67 0.28 -18.42 -2.89
C TRP A 67 -1.24 -18.58 -2.91
N TYR A 68 -1.90 -17.82 -3.76
CA TYR A 68 -3.35 -17.90 -3.98
C TYR A 68 -3.69 -18.75 -5.22
N GLY A 69 -2.77 -18.82 -6.18
CA GLY A 69 -2.86 -19.65 -7.37
C GLY A 69 -1.54 -19.63 -8.16
N PRO A 70 -1.47 -20.31 -9.32
CA PRO A 70 -0.30 -20.24 -10.19
C PRO A 70 0.04 -18.78 -10.50
N HIS A 71 1.27 -18.38 -10.19
CA HIS A 71 1.78 -17.02 -10.38
C HIS A 71 1.05 -15.91 -9.60
N ILE A 72 0.07 -16.21 -8.75
CA ILE A 72 -0.64 -15.21 -7.94
C ILE A 72 -0.29 -15.37 -6.47
N ARG A 73 0.29 -14.32 -5.89
CA ARG A 73 0.72 -14.27 -4.49
C ARG A 73 -0.08 -13.23 -3.72
N HIS A 74 -0.53 -13.61 -2.53
CA HIS A 74 -1.00 -12.66 -1.54
C HIS A 74 0.22 -11.97 -0.90
N VAL A 75 0.32 -10.67 -1.10
CA VAL A 75 1.35 -9.81 -0.54
C VAL A 75 0.71 -8.81 0.41
N VAL A 76 1.43 -8.44 1.45
CA VAL A 76 1.06 -7.35 2.34
C VAL A 76 2.17 -6.31 2.36
N ALA A 77 1.82 -5.06 2.09
CA ALA A 77 2.73 -3.93 2.18
C ALA A 77 2.38 -3.06 3.40
N ASP A 78 3.37 -2.83 4.26
CA ASP A 78 3.30 -1.83 5.31
C ASP A 78 3.90 -0.53 4.79
N VAL A 79 3.08 0.52 4.74
CA VAL A 79 3.47 1.83 4.25
C VAL A 79 3.39 2.84 5.38
N ARG A 80 4.53 3.43 5.75
CA ARG A 80 4.56 4.54 6.70
C ARG A 80 4.14 5.83 6.02
N CYS A 81 3.27 6.57 6.69
CA CYS A 81 2.80 7.89 6.28
C CYS A 81 2.83 8.83 7.47
N GLY A 82 3.26 10.07 7.27
CA GLY A 82 3.17 11.08 8.30
C GLY A 82 3.89 12.36 7.92
N SER A 83 3.54 13.45 8.62
CA SER A 83 4.35 14.67 8.61
C SER A 83 5.68 14.37 9.29
N ASN A 84 6.77 14.75 8.63
CA ASN A 84 8.14 14.57 9.12
C ASN A 84 8.38 15.27 10.47
#